data_AF-A0A7S2BBZ3-F1
#
_entry.id   AF-A0A7S2BBZ3-F1
#
_cell.length_a   1.000
_cell.length_b   1.000
_cell.length_c   1.000
_cell.angle_alpha   90.00
_cell.angle_beta   90.00
_cell.angle_gamma   90.00
#
_symmetry.space_group_name_H-M   'P 1'
#
loop_
_entity.id
_entity.type
_entity.pdbx_description
1 polymer ?
#
loop_
_entity_poly.entity_id
_entity_poly.type
_entity_poly.pdbx_seq_one_letter_code
_entity_poly.pdbx_strand_id
1 'polypeptide(L)'
;EKFAFEMGAARLDKYLYFQVEESLRTLVYGVTHERVNDLKSEFAMEMTTVLQNKLNMYGVEISSVKVTDVALPADLQKRLGQTTAFKTKIVEERKTHDYNLQQLNNEHAQKMKDVEQMFLLEEKTLKAQLERYTIEMDEKMAIAASERTVALEKAVGQKEVAITEAKGDIEVAVYTGRMNKNELVTSTEIEEDRRVRAAYQQADAKVIDSRSQMNSSKFRAQALEAEAEAAGVSAQQTEMKIRHEQRLRLATIDAELAAKGRRVISGEDGKSLMSGFVAVKNDLMART
;
A
#
# COMPACT_ATOMS: atom_id res chain seq x y z
N GLU A 1 13.44 -96.40 -96.40
CA GLU A 1 14.13 -97.55 -97.03
C GLU A 1 15.56 -97.84 -96.53
N LYS A 2 16.10 -97.14 -95.50
CA LYS A 2 17.47 -97.43 -95.00
C LYS A 2 17.57 -98.58 -93.97
N PHE A 3 16.51 -98.82 -93.21
CA PHE A 3 16.49 -99.78 -92.11
C PHE A 3 16.74 -101.24 -92.53
N ALA A 4 16.24 -101.64 -93.71
CA ALA A 4 16.28 -103.03 -94.16
C ALA A 4 17.53 -103.40 -94.98
N PHE A 5 18.33 -102.42 -95.43
CA PHE A 5 19.36 -102.67 -96.45
C PHE A 5 20.78 -102.85 -95.88
N GLU A 6 21.10 -102.33 -94.68
CA GLU A 6 22.46 -102.38 -94.12
C GLU A 6 22.63 -103.32 -92.91
N MET A 7 21.58 -103.58 -92.13
CA MET A 7 21.64 -104.48 -90.97
C MET A 7 20.36 -105.31 -90.84
N GLY A 8 20.49 -106.63 -90.76
CA GLY A 8 19.38 -107.50 -90.40
C GLY A 8 18.90 -107.26 -88.97
N ALA A 9 17.62 -107.54 -88.69
CA ALA A 9 16.97 -107.27 -87.40
C ALA A 9 17.75 -107.79 -86.17
N ALA A 10 18.33 -109.00 -86.26
CA ALA A 10 19.12 -109.57 -85.17
C ALA A 10 20.45 -108.84 -84.88
N ARG A 11 21.02 -108.17 -85.89
CA ARG A 11 22.23 -107.35 -85.70
C ARG A 11 21.87 -105.98 -85.13
N LEU A 12 20.74 -105.42 -85.56
CA LEU A 12 20.23 -104.15 -85.05
C LEU A 12 19.91 -104.25 -83.56
N ASP A 13 19.23 -105.30 -83.12
CA ASP A 13 18.88 -105.50 -81.70
C ASP A 13 20.12 -105.55 -80.80
N LYS A 14 21.16 -106.28 -81.24
CA LYS A 14 22.47 -106.31 -80.55
C LYS A 14 23.15 -104.95 -80.51
N TYR A 15 23.08 -104.20 -81.61
CA TYR A 15 23.67 -102.86 -81.68
C TYR A 15 22.91 -101.85 -80.81
N LEU A 16 21.57 -101.92 -80.80
CA LEU A 16 20.72 -101.13 -79.90
C LEU A 16 21.06 -101.42 -78.44
N TYR A 17 21.14 -102.69 -78.07
CA TYR A 17 21.51 -103.09 -76.71
C TYR A 17 22.88 -102.53 -76.30
N PHE A 18 23.89 -102.72 -77.14
CA PHE A 18 25.24 -102.19 -76.90
C PHE A 18 25.26 -100.66 -76.80
N GLN A 19 24.53 -99.97 -77.69
CA GLN A 19 24.50 -98.52 -77.72
C GLN A 19 23.76 -97.92 -76.51
N VAL A 20 22.70 -98.59 -76.04
CA VAL A 20 21.98 -98.22 -74.82
C VAL A 20 22.86 -98.44 -73.59
N GLU A 21 23.56 -99.58 -73.49
CA GLU A 21 24.45 -99.90 -72.38
C GLU A 21 25.60 -98.88 -72.28
N GLU A 22 26.25 -98.58 -73.39
CA GLU A 22 27.40 -97.66 -73.40
C GLU A 22 26.97 -96.21 -73.11
N SER A 23 25.80 -95.80 -73.61
CA SER A 23 25.24 -94.48 -73.29
C SER A 23 24.87 -94.38 -71.81
N LEU A 24 24.29 -95.43 -71.24
CA LEU A 24 23.98 -95.51 -69.81
C LEU A 24 25.27 -95.48 -68.96
N ARG A 25 26.31 -96.21 -69.36
CA ARG A 25 27.61 -96.22 -68.68
C ARG A 25 28.29 -94.86 -68.68
N THR A 26 28.37 -94.22 -69.84
CA THR A 26 28.95 -92.87 -69.99
C THR A 26 28.22 -91.86 -69.11
N LEU A 27 26.88 -91.96 -69.07
CA LEU A 27 26.02 -91.07 -68.31
C LEU A 27 26.18 -91.28 -66.80
N VAL A 28 26.21 -92.52 -66.33
CA VAL A 28 26.41 -92.85 -64.90
C VAL A 28 27.77 -92.35 -64.39
N TYR A 29 28.83 -92.41 -65.21
CA TYR A 29 30.14 -91.88 -64.81
C TYR A 29 30.18 -90.35 -64.69
N GLY A 30 29.27 -89.63 -65.35
CA GLY A 30 29.17 -88.17 -65.25
C GLY A 30 28.40 -87.68 -64.02
N VAL A 31 27.75 -88.58 -63.27
CA VAL A 31 26.81 -88.20 -62.20
C VAL A 31 27.42 -88.39 -60.83
N THR A 32 27.28 -87.36 -59.98
CA THR A 32 27.63 -87.46 -58.57
C THR A 32 26.63 -88.31 -57.79
N HIS A 33 27.13 -89.07 -56.82
CA HIS A 33 26.33 -89.97 -55.97
C HIS A 33 25.17 -89.26 -55.24
N GLU A 34 25.25 -87.95 -55.04
CA GLU A 34 24.19 -87.13 -54.44
C GLU A 34 22.95 -86.99 -55.33
N ARG A 35 23.10 -87.00 -56.66
CA ARG A 35 22.02 -86.80 -57.64
C ARG A 35 21.43 -88.10 -58.18
N VAL A 36 21.89 -89.26 -57.68
CA VAL A 36 21.52 -90.57 -58.21
C VAL A 36 20.03 -90.88 -58.02
N ASN A 37 19.41 -90.38 -56.95
CA ASN A 37 17.97 -90.55 -56.72
C ASN A 37 17.11 -89.62 -57.60
N ASP A 38 17.67 -88.50 -58.05
CA ASP A 38 17.01 -87.53 -58.93
C ASP A 38 17.13 -87.92 -60.42
N LEU A 39 17.83 -89.02 -60.73
CA LEU A 39 18.07 -89.53 -62.09
C LEU A 39 16.81 -89.92 -62.87
N LYS A 40 15.65 -90.04 -62.22
CA LYS A 40 14.46 -90.62 -62.87
C LYS A 40 13.80 -89.71 -63.91
N SER A 41 13.90 -88.38 -63.79
CA SER A 41 13.17 -87.44 -64.65
C SER A 41 14.05 -86.60 -65.57
N GLU A 42 15.15 -86.02 -65.07
CA GLU A 42 15.99 -85.10 -65.86
C GLU A 42 16.83 -85.83 -66.93
N PHE A 43 17.16 -87.10 -66.71
CA PHE A 43 18.12 -87.84 -67.53
C PHE A 43 17.52 -88.57 -68.73
N ALA A 44 16.22 -88.85 -68.70
CA ALA A 44 15.50 -89.46 -69.82
C ALA A 44 15.62 -88.61 -71.11
N MET A 45 15.66 -87.29 -70.96
CA MET A 45 15.72 -86.35 -72.08
C MET A 45 17.10 -86.35 -72.75
N GLU A 46 18.18 -86.24 -71.98
CA GLU A 46 19.56 -86.25 -72.49
C GLU A 46 19.91 -87.58 -73.16
N MET A 47 19.51 -88.70 -72.55
CA MET A 47 19.74 -90.04 -73.10
C MET A 47 18.97 -90.24 -74.42
N THR A 48 17.75 -89.73 -74.52
CA THR A 48 16.96 -89.79 -75.76
C THR A 48 17.67 -89.03 -76.89
N THR A 49 18.19 -87.84 -76.63
CA THR A 49 18.92 -87.04 -77.65
C THR A 49 20.21 -87.74 -78.11
N VAL A 50 20.99 -88.30 -77.19
CA VAL A 50 22.25 -89.01 -77.53
C VAL A 50 21.97 -90.27 -78.35
N LEU A 51 20.96 -91.06 -77.97
CA LEU A 51 20.60 -92.27 -78.70
C LEU A 51 19.97 -91.95 -80.07
N GLN A 52 19.11 -90.92 -80.14
CA GLN A 52 18.51 -90.47 -81.40
C GLN A 52 19.59 -90.06 -82.41
N ASN A 53 20.61 -89.30 -81.99
CA ASN A 53 21.69 -88.88 -82.87
C ASN A 53 22.51 -90.06 -83.44
N LYS A 54 22.69 -91.12 -82.66
CA LYS A 54 23.46 -92.31 -83.07
C LYS A 54 22.65 -93.31 -83.91
N LEU A 55 21.33 -93.32 -83.75
CA LEU A 55 20.45 -94.31 -84.38
C LEU A 55 19.66 -93.77 -85.58
N ASN A 56 19.61 -92.44 -85.73
CA ASN A 56 19.02 -91.78 -86.90
C ASN A 56 19.69 -92.22 -88.22
N MET A 57 20.99 -92.51 -88.21
CA MET A 57 21.71 -93.00 -89.40
C MET A 57 21.18 -94.36 -89.90
N TYR A 58 20.62 -95.17 -89.01
CA TYR A 58 20.01 -96.48 -89.31
C TYR A 58 18.50 -96.41 -89.53
N GLY A 59 17.90 -95.21 -89.49
CA GLY A 59 16.47 -95.00 -89.68
C GLY A 59 15.60 -95.47 -88.50
N VAL A 60 16.17 -95.50 -87.29
CA VAL A 60 15.43 -95.81 -86.05
C VAL A 60 15.10 -94.52 -85.32
N GLU A 61 13.84 -94.36 -84.94
CA GLU A 61 13.34 -93.25 -84.13
C GLU A 61 13.01 -93.74 -82.72
N ILE A 62 13.57 -93.07 -81.71
CA ILE A 62 13.31 -93.36 -80.31
C ILE A 62 12.25 -92.40 -79.80
N SER A 63 11.11 -92.95 -79.36
CA SER A 63 9.99 -92.18 -78.84
C SER A 63 10.19 -91.72 -77.40
N SER A 64 10.67 -92.61 -76.52
CA SER A 64 10.96 -92.27 -75.13
C SER A 64 11.90 -93.28 -74.49
N VAL A 65 12.75 -92.78 -73.59
CA VAL A 65 13.60 -93.59 -72.73
C VAL A 65 13.15 -93.38 -71.29
N LYS A 66 12.98 -94.46 -70.52
CA LYS A 66 12.60 -94.39 -69.11
C LYS A 66 13.53 -95.26 -68.28
N VAL A 67 14.12 -94.67 -67.24
CA VAL A 67 14.86 -95.42 -66.21
C VAL A 67 13.84 -95.97 -65.22
N THR A 68 13.76 -97.29 -65.12
CA THR A 68 12.76 -97.98 -64.29
C THR A 68 13.19 -98.01 -62.83
N ASP A 69 14.43 -98.40 -62.57
CA ASP A 69 14.96 -98.51 -61.22
C ASP A 69 16.45 -98.17 -61.15
N VAL A 70 16.87 -97.65 -60.00
CA VAL A 70 18.26 -97.31 -59.69
C VAL A 70 18.55 -97.86 -58.31
N ALA A 71 19.35 -98.91 -58.24
CA ALA A 71 19.73 -99.56 -56.98
C ALA A 71 21.12 -99.08 -56.54
N LEU A 72 21.18 -98.41 -55.40
CA LEU A 72 22.42 -98.05 -54.72
C LEU A 72 22.76 -99.11 -53.65
N PRO A 73 24.05 -99.31 -53.33
CA PRO A 73 24.43 -100.10 -52.17
C PRO A 73 23.81 -99.53 -50.88
N ALA A 74 23.30 -100.41 -50.01
CA ALA A 74 22.54 -100.03 -48.81
C ALA A 74 23.30 -99.07 -47.87
N ASP A 75 24.62 -99.20 -47.77
CA ASP A 75 25.45 -98.34 -46.93
C ASP A 75 25.53 -96.90 -47.46
N LEU A 76 25.58 -96.73 -48.78
CA LEU A 76 25.63 -95.42 -49.41
C LEU A 76 24.27 -94.72 -49.31
N GLN A 77 23.19 -95.48 -49.48
CA GLN A 77 21.82 -94.97 -49.30
C GLN A 77 21.58 -94.48 -47.86
N LYS A 78 22.05 -95.22 -46.85
CA LYS A 78 21.97 -94.81 -45.43
C LYS A 78 22.75 -93.51 -45.17
N ARG A 79 23.99 -93.41 -45.68
CA ARG A 79 24.83 -92.22 -45.48
C ARG A 79 24.25 -90.97 -46.15
N LEU A 80 23.73 -91.11 -47.37
CA LEU A 80 23.06 -90.02 -48.06
C LEU A 80 21.79 -89.58 -47.32
N GLY A 81 20.98 -90.53 -46.84
CA GLY A 81 19.78 -90.24 -46.04
C GLY A 81 20.10 -89.53 -44.71
N GLN A 82 21.20 -89.91 -44.05
CA GLN A 82 21.66 -89.20 -42.86
C GLN A 82 22.12 -87.78 -43.20
N THR A 83 22.90 -87.62 -44.28
CA THR A 83 23.43 -86.31 -44.69
C THR A 83 22.30 -85.34 -45.07
N THR A 84 21.28 -85.81 -45.79
CA THR A 84 20.11 -84.99 -46.12
C THR A 84 19.32 -84.62 -44.86
N ALA A 85 19.09 -85.57 -43.94
CA ALA A 85 18.43 -85.29 -42.66
C ALA A 85 19.21 -84.24 -41.84
N PHE A 86 20.54 -84.33 -41.79
CA PHE A 86 21.38 -83.33 -41.13
C PHE A 86 21.32 -81.97 -41.82
N LYS A 87 21.39 -81.91 -43.16
CA LYS A 87 21.24 -80.66 -43.92
C LYS A 87 19.88 -80.01 -43.63
N THR A 88 18.79 -80.78 -43.63
CA THR A 88 17.45 -80.28 -43.29
C THR A 88 17.40 -79.73 -41.87
N LYS A 89 17.93 -80.48 -40.89
CA LYS A 89 17.97 -80.04 -39.50
C LYS A 89 18.76 -78.74 -39.32
N ILE A 90 19.90 -78.59 -39.99
CA ILE A 90 20.68 -77.34 -39.95
C ILE A 90 19.88 -76.16 -40.52
N VAL A 91 19.11 -76.38 -41.60
CA VAL A 91 18.26 -75.34 -42.18
C VAL A 91 17.12 -74.97 -41.23
N GLU A 92 16.53 -75.93 -40.53
CA GLU A 92 15.49 -75.69 -39.52
C GLU A 92 16.04 -74.91 -38.30
N GLU A 93 17.20 -75.30 -37.78
CA GLU A 93 17.88 -74.61 -36.67
C GLU A 93 18.29 -73.17 -37.07
N ARG A 94 18.72 -72.96 -38.32
CA ARG A 94 18.98 -71.60 -38.83
C ARG A 94 17.72 -70.77 -38.87
N LYS A 95 16.61 -71.31 -39.37
CA LYS A 95 15.33 -70.59 -39.45
C LYS A 95 14.79 -70.25 -38.07
N THR A 96 14.89 -71.16 -37.11
CA THR A 96 14.46 -70.91 -35.72
C THR A 96 15.35 -69.89 -35.05
N HIS A 97 16.67 -69.94 -35.26
CA HIS A 97 17.60 -68.92 -34.78
C HIS A 97 17.28 -67.53 -35.37
N ASP A 98 17.05 -67.44 -36.68
CA ASP A 98 16.72 -66.17 -37.35
C ASP A 98 15.40 -65.59 -36.84
N TYR A 99 14.41 -66.44 -36.61
CA TYR A 99 13.14 -66.05 -35.99
C TYR A 99 13.35 -65.49 -34.57
N ASN A 100 14.12 -66.18 -33.74
CA ASN A 100 14.42 -65.74 -32.37
C ASN A 100 15.17 -64.40 -32.36
N LEU A 101 16.12 -64.22 -33.29
CA LEU A 101 16.84 -62.95 -33.43
C LEU A 101 15.90 -61.81 -33.83
N GLN A 102 14.96 -62.07 -34.74
CA GLN A 102 13.96 -61.08 -35.14
C GLN A 102 13.03 -60.71 -33.98
N GLN A 103 12.58 -61.71 -33.20
CA GLN A 103 11.77 -61.46 -32.02
C GLN A 103 12.54 -60.62 -30.99
N LEU A 104 13.79 -60.98 -30.70
CA LEU A 104 14.65 -60.25 -29.77
C LEU A 104 14.84 -58.78 -30.20
N ASN A 105 15.11 -58.56 -31.50
CA ASN A 105 15.25 -57.21 -32.04
C ASN A 105 13.96 -56.39 -31.93
N ASN A 106 12.80 -57.01 -32.19
CA ASN A 106 11.51 -56.36 -32.05
C ASN A 106 11.22 -56.00 -30.58
N GLU A 107 11.50 -56.89 -29.64
CA GLU A 107 11.35 -56.64 -28.20
C GLU A 107 12.27 -55.51 -27.72
N HIS A 108 13.53 -55.49 -28.18
CA HIS A 108 14.44 -54.40 -27.87
C HIS A 108 13.97 -53.06 -28.46
N ALA A 109 13.52 -53.06 -29.71
CA ALA A 109 12.99 -51.85 -30.34
C ALA A 109 11.74 -51.32 -29.60
N GLN A 110 10.87 -52.21 -29.11
CA GLN A 110 9.72 -51.84 -28.31
C GLN A 110 10.16 -51.22 -26.97
N LYS A 111 11.05 -51.89 -26.23
CA LYS A 111 11.57 -51.37 -24.95
C LYS A 111 12.26 -50.01 -25.11
N MET A 112 13.01 -49.80 -26.19
CA MET A 112 13.65 -48.51 -26.46
C MET A 112 12.59 -47.41 -26.68
N LYS A 113 11.54 -47.70 -27.47
CA LYS A 113 10.44 -46.75 -27.68
C LYS A 113 9.69 -46.42 -26.39
N ASP A 114 9.46 -47.42 -25.54
CA ASP A 114 8.80 -47.21 -24.24
C ASP A 114 9.62 -46.27 -23.36
N VAL A 115 10.95 -46.48 -23.30
CA VAL A 115 11.88 -45.60 -22.58
C VAL A 115 11.90 -44.18 -23.16
N GLU A 116 11.95 -44.03 -24.48
CA GLU A 116 11.86 -42.72 -25.13
C GLU A 116 10.54 -42.00 -24.81
N GLN A 117 9.42 -42.71 -24.82
CA GLN A 117 8.11 -42.15 -24.47
C GLN A 117 8.05 -41.72 -23.01
N MET A 118 8.61 -42.51 -22.09
CA MET A 118 8.70 -42.15 -20.67
C MET A 118 9.50 -40.85 -20.50
N PHE A 119 10.68 -40.74 -21.11
CA PHE A 119 11.48 -39.52 -21.02
C PHE A 119 10.78 -38.30 -21.64
N LEU A 120 10.10 -38.47 -22.78
CA LEU A 120 9.31 -37.40 -23.39
C LEU A 120 8.16 -36.94 -22.48
N LEU A 121 7.53 -37.88 -21.76
CA LEU A 121 6.49 -37.55 -20.79
C LEU A 121 7.07 -36.79 -19.60
N GLU A 122 8.16 -37.29 -19.02
CA GLU A 122 8.87 -36.64 -17.92
C GLU A 122 9.30 -35.21 -18.29
N GLU A 123 9.90 -35.02 -19.47
CA GLU A 123 10.30 -33.71 -19.97
C GLU A 123 9.10 -32.75 -20.08
N LYS A 124 7.96 -33.22 -20.62
CA LYS A 124 6.73 -32.42 -20.69
C LYS A 124 6.20 -32.06 -19.31
N THR A 125 6.21 -33.01 -18.36
CA THR A 125 5.76 -32.73 -16.99
C THR A 125 6.66 -31.72 -16.29
N LEU A 126 7.97 -31.82 -16.48
CA LEU A 126 8.94 -30.89 -15.90
C LEU A 126 8.79 -29.48 -16.50
N LYS A 127 8.61 -29.38 -17.82
CA LYS A 127 8.31 -28.10 -18.49
C LYS A 127 7.03 -27.46 -17.96
N ALA A 128 5.96 -28.24 -17.83
CA ALA A 128 4.70 -27.75 -17.26
C ALA A 128 4.86 -27.30 -15.80
N GLN A 129 5.71 -27.96 -15.00
CA GLN A 129 6.02 -27.53 -13.64
C GLN A 129 6.79 -26.20 -13.63
N LEU A 130 7.81 -26.07 -14.49
CA LEU A 130 8.56 -24.82 -14.62
C LEU A 130 7.64 -23.65 -15.01
N GLU A 131 6.77 -23.86 -16.00
CA GLU A 131 5.79 -22.84 -16.43
C GLU A 131 4.86 -22.43 -15.27
N ARG A 132 4.36 -23.40 -14.49
CA ARG A 132 3.55 -23.11 -13.30
C ARG A 132 4.32 -22.28 -12.28
N TYR A 133 5.57 -22.64 -11.99
CA TYR A 133 6.40 -21.87 -11.07
C TYR A 133 6.68 -20.45 -11.58
N THR A 134 6.89 -20.27 -12.88
CA THR A 134 7.07 -18.92 -13.46
C THR A 134 5.80 -18.08 -13.33
N ILE A 135 4.62 -18.66 -13.60
CA ILE A 135 3.34 -17.96 -13.43
C ILE A 135 3.12 -17.58 -11.97
N GLU A 136 3.34 -18.51 -11.03
CA GLU A 136 3.19 -18.24 -9.60
C GLU A 136 4.16 -17.15 -9.11
N MET A 137 5.39 -17.15 -9.62
CA MET A 137 6.38 -16.11 -9.32
C MET A 137 5.92 -14.74 -9.84
N ASP A 138 5.44 -14.67 -11.07
CA ASP A 138 4.94 -13.44 -11.68
C ASP A 138 3.71 -12.91 -10.95
N GLU A 139 2.79 -13.79 -10.56
CA GLU A 139 1.62 -13.44 -9.73
C GLU A 139 2.06 -12.86 -8.38
N LYS A 140 3.01 -13.50 -7.69
CA LYS A 140 3.56 -12.98 -6.42
C LYS A 140 4.24 -11.63 -6.60
N MET A 141 4.99 -11.44 -7.69
CA MET A 141 5.61 -10.16 -7.99
C MET A 141 4.56 -9.08 -8.28
N ALA A 142 3.49 -9.41 -9.01
CA ALA A 142 2.39 -8.49 -9.30
C ALA A 142 1.64 -8.10 -8.02
N ILE A 143 1.35 -9.06 -7.13
CA ILE A 143 0.74 -8.80 -5.83
C ILE A 143 1.64 -7.89 -5.00
N ALA A 144 2.93 -8.21 -4.87
CA ALA A 144 3.89 -7.39 -4.11
C ALA A 144 4.03 -5.96 -4.67
N ALA A 145 4.01 -5.81 -6.00
CA ALA A 145 4.02 -4.51 -6.64
C ALA A 145 2.73 -3.72 -6.33
N SER A 146 1.57 -4.38 -6.39
CA SER A 146 0.28 -3.79 -6.06
C SER A 146 0.20 -3.36 -4.59
N GLU A 147 0.63 -4.23 -3.66
CA GLU A 147 0.71 -3.90 -2.23
C GLU A 147 1.61 -2.70 -1.98
N ARG A 148 2.76 -2.64 -2.67
CA ARG A 148 3.67 -1.49 -2.60
C ARG A 148 2.99 -0.21 -3.09
N THR A 149 2.24 -0.25 -4.19
CA THR A 149 1.53 0.94 -4.69
C THR A 149 0.43 1.38 -3.72
N VAL A 150 -0.36 0.45 -3.18
CA VAL A 150 -1.40 0.76 -2.18
C VAL A 150 -0.78 1.34 -0.91
N ALA A 151 0.35 0.79 -0.44
CA ALA A 151 1.05 1.31 0.72
C ALA A 151 1.59 2.74 0.50
N LEU A 152 2.14 3.02 -0.70
CA LEU A 152 2.58 4.36 -1.07
C LEU A 152 1.41 5.34 -1.12
N GLU A 153 0.32 4.99 -1.80
CA GLU A 153 -0.89 5.83 -1.89
C GLU A 153 -1.49 6.10 -0.50
N LYS A 154 -1.53 5.09 0.37
CA LYS A 154 -1.99 5.26 1.75
C LYS A 154 -1.11 6.22 2.53
N ALA A 155 0.22 6.12 2.38
CA ALA A 155 1.16 7.04 3.04
C ALA A 155 1.04 8.48 2.50
N VAL A 156 0.87 8.64 1.18
CA VAL A 156 0.62 9.95 0.56
C VAL A 156 -0.71 10.52 1.03
N GLY A 157 -1.78 9.73 1.02
CA GLY A 157 -3.10 10.16 1.50
C GLY A 157 -3.09 10.58 2.97
N GLN A 158 -2.42 9.81 3.85
CA GLN A 158 -2.25 10.20 5.25
C GLN A 158 -1.49 11.51 5.41
N LYS A 159 -0.43 11.71 4.62
CA LYS A 159 0.33 12.97 4.60
C LYS A 159 -0.54 14.14 4.14
N GLU A 160 -1.36 13.95 3.10
CA GLU A 160 -2.26 14.99 2.60
C GLU A 160 -3.32 15.36 3.63
N VAL A 161 -3.96 14.36 4.26
CA VAL A 161 -4.93 14.58 5.34
C VAL A 161 -4.29 15.38 6.47
N ALA A 162 -3.10 14.99 6.95
CA ALA A 162 -2.39 15.72 8.01
C ALA A 162 -2.06 17.17 7.62
N ILE A 163 -1.68 17.42 6.36
CA ILE A 163 -1.45 18.78 5.85
C ILE A 163 -2.76 19.58 5.84
N THR A 164 -3.87 18.97 5.40
CA THR A 164 -5.17 19.65 5.38
C THR A 164 -5.70 19.94 6.77
N GLU A 165 -5.54 19.02 7.73
CA GLU A 165 -5.89 19.22 9.14
C GLU A 165 -5.08 20.37 9.74
N ALA A 166 -3.75 20.36 9.56
CA ALA A 166 -2.90 21.43 10.06
C ALA A 166 -3.24 22.81 9.45
N LYS A 167 -3.62 22.85 8.17
CA LYS A 167 -4.13 24.10 7.55
C LYS A 167 -5.46 24.53 8.16
N GLY A 168 -6.39 23.59 8.38
CA GLY A 168 -7.66 23.85 9.06
C GLY A 168 -7.46 24.40 10.47
N ASP A 169 -6.54 23.82 11.24
CA ASP A 169 -6.21 24.28 12.59
C ASP A 169 -5.63 25.70 12.59
N ILE A 170 -4.77 26.02 11.62
CA ILE A 170 -4.25 27.39 11.44
C ILE A 170 -5.40 28.36 11.14
N GLU A 171 -6.33 28.01 10.25
CA GLU A 171 -7.48 28.86 9.92
C GLU A 171 -8.38 29.09 11.13
N VAL A 172 -8.68 28.04 11.90
CA VAL A 172 -9.46 28.13 13.14
C VAL A 172 -8.73 28.99 14.18
N ALA A 173 -7.41 28.83 14.34
CA ALA A 173 -6.60 29.64 15.26
C ALA A 173 -6.58 31.12 14.84
N VAL A 174 -6.48 31.41 13.55
CA VAL A 174 -6.56 32.79 13.03
C VAL A 174 -7.95 33.38 13.27
N TYR A 175 -9.01 32.62 13.04
CA TYR A 175 -10.37 33.07 13.24
C TYR A 175 -10.68 33.35 14.71
N THR A 176 -10.34 32.42 15.60
CA THR A 176 -10.49 32.58 17.07
C THR A 176 -9.62 33.73 17.58
N GLY A 177 -8.38 33.87 17.11
CA GLY A 177 -7.52 35.01 17.43
C GLY A 177 -8.13 36.35 17.02
N ARG A 178 -8.77 36.43 15.85
CA ARG A 178 -9.51 37.63 15.41
C ARG A 178 -10.72 37.91 16.29
N MET A 179 -11.48 36.90 16.66
CA MET A 179 -12.64 37.05 17.55
C MET A 179 -12.22 37.54 18.93
N ASN A 180 -11.23 36.90 19.56
CA ASN A 180 -10.69 37.31 20.85
C ASN A 180 -10.11 38.73 20.80
N LYS A 181 -9.42 39.10 19.71
CA LYS A 181 -8.95 40.47 19.51
C LYS A 181 -10.12 41.46 19.48
N ASN A 182 -11.17 41.17 18.70
CA ASN A 182 -12.32 42.05 18.58
C ASN A 182 -13.07 42.17 19.92
N GLU A 183 -13.24 41.06 20.65
CA GLU A 183 -13.84 41.04 21.98
C GLU A 183 -13.00 41.86 22.99
N LEU A 184 -11.68 41.74 22.95
CA LEU A 184 -10.80 42.54 23.79
C LEU A 184 -10.87 44.03 23.44
N VAL A 185 -10.85 44.39 22.15
CA VAL A 185 -10.96 45.79 21.70
C VAL A 185 -12.30 46.37 22.14
N THR A 186 -13.40 45.66 21.88
CA THR A 186 -14.74 46.13 22.26
C THR A 186 -14.92 46.24 23.77
N SER A 187 -14.44 45.27 24.55
CA SER A 187 -14.50 45.35 26.01
C SER A 187 -13.64 46.50 26.57
N THR A 188 -12.43 46.69 26.05
CA THR A 188 -11.56 47.81 26.46
C THR A 188 -12.13 49.17 26.06
N GLU A 189 -12.71 49.32 24.86
CA GLU A 189 -13.44 50.52 24.45
C GLU A 189 -14.61 50.83 25.40
N ILE A 190 -15.40 49.81 25.77
CA ILE A 190 -16.50 49.96 26.74
C ILE A 190 -15.98 50.39 28.11
N GLU A 191 -14.86 49.83 28.59
CA GLU A 191 -14.25 50.20 29.86
C GLU A 191 -13.70 51.63 29.85
N GLU A 192 -13.02 52.04 28.78
CA GLU A 192 -12.53 53.40 28.63
C GLU A 192 -13.68 54.41 28.55
N ASP A 193 -14.74 54.11 27.78
CA ASP A 193 -15.96 54.91 27.76
C ASP A 193 -16.60 55.03 29.14
N ARG A 194 -16.64 53.94 29.92
CA ARG A 194 -17.13 53.95 31.30
C ARG A 194 -16.26 54.83 32.19
N ARG A 195 -14.93 54.76 32.09
CA ARG A 195 -14.00 55.59 32.86
C ARG A 195 -14.17 57.07 32.51
N VAL A 196 -14.28 57.39 31.23
CA VAL A 196 -14.52 58.77 30.76
C VAL A 196 -15.84 59.30 31.31
N ARG A 197 -16.93 58.54 31.20
CA ARG A 197 -18.24 58.94 31.76
C ARG A 197 -18.19 59.12 33.28
N ALA A 198 -17.52 58.21 34.01
CA ALA A 198 -17.35 58.32 35.45
C ALA A 198 -16.53 59.56 35.84
N ALA A 199 -15.48 59.89 35.09
CA ALA A 199 -14.68 61.10 35.29
C ALA A 199 -15.51 62.37 35.06
N TYR A 200 -16.34 62.42 34.00
CA TYR A 200 -17.27 63.53 33.76
C TYR A 200 -18.29 63.67 34.90
N GLN A 201 -18.91 62.57 35.34
CA GLN A 201 -19.85 62.58 36.47
C GLN A 201 -19.18 63.09 37.76
N GLN A 202 -17.94 62.68 38.04
CA GLN A 202 -17.19 63.17 39.20
C GLN A 202 -16.84 64.65 39.07
N ALA A 203 -16.47 65.11 37.88
CA ALA A 203 -16.21 66.53 37.62
C ALA A 203 -17.48 67.37 37.84
N ASP A 204 -18.61 66.93 37.28
CA ASP A 204 -19.91 67.59 37.45
C ASP A 204 -20.34 67.63 38.92
N ALA A 205 -20.20 66.51 39.65
CA ALA A 205 -20.46 66.45 41.09
C ALA A 205 -19.57 67.45 41.85
N LYS A 206 -18.27 67.52 41.56
CA LYS A 206 -17.36 68.50 42.18
C LYS A 206 -17.75 69.95 41.85
N VAL A 207 -18.23 70.23 40.65
CA VAL A 207 -18.72 71.57 40.27
C VAL A 207 -19.97 71.93 41.07
N ILE A 208 -20.92 70.99 41.23
CA ILE A 208 -22.13 71.18 42.03
C ILE A 208 -21.75 71.40 43.51
N ASP A 209 -20.87 70.58 44.07
CA ASP A 209 -20.38 70.72 45.44
C ASP A 209 -19.68 72.07 45.66
N SER A 210 -18.83 72.47 44.72
CA SER A 210 -18.14 73.77 44.79
C SER A 210 -19.13 74.94 44.73
N ARG A 211 -20.17 74.85 43.88
CA ARG A 211 -21.25 75.85 43.84
C ARG A 211 -22.07 75.87 45.14
N SER A 212 -22.35 74.69 45.70
CA SER A 212 -23.04 74.56 46.98
C SER A 212 -22.24 75.19 48.13
N GLN A 213 -20.93 74.92 48.20
CA GLN A 213 -20.03 75.53 49.17
C GLN A 213 -19.94 77.04 49.00
N MET A 214 -19.82 77.54 47.77
CA MET A 214 -19.83 78.98 47.48
C MET A 214 -21.15 79.62 47.95
N ASN A 215 -22.29 79.00 47.65
CA ASN A 215 -23.60 79.49 48.10
C ASN A 215 -23.73 79.46 49.62
N SER A 216 -23.29 78.38 50.28
CA SER A 216 -23.28 78.30 51.75
C SER A 216 -22.38 79.37 52.36
N SER A 217 -21.25 79.68 51.73
CA SER A 217 -20.33 80.75 52.16
C SER A 217 -20.96 82.12 51.95
N LYS A 218 -21.66 82.36 50.83
CA LYS A 218 -22.44 83.58 50.61
C LYS A 218 -23.55 83.75 51.66
N PHE A 219 -24.31 82.68 51.94
CA PHE A 219 -25.36 82.73 52.96
C PHE A 219 -24.78 82.96 54.36
N ARG A 220 -23.63 82.36 54.70
CA ARG A 220 -22.92 82.64 55.95
C ARG A 220 -22.42 84.09 56.02
N ALA A 221 -21.89 84.64 54.93
CA ALA A 221 -21.46 86.03 54.88
C ALA A 221 -22.64 86.99 55.07
N GLN A 222 -23.76 86.75 54.37
CA GLN A 222 -25.01 87.52 54.56
C GLN A 222 -25.56 87.39 55.98
N ALA A 223 -25.50 86.19 56.58
CA ALA A 223 -25.92 85.98 57.97
C ALA A 223 -25.02 86.76 58.94
N LEU A 224 -23.71 86.77 58.73
CA LEU A 224 -22.74 87.56 59.51
C LEU A 224 -22.95 89.07 59.35
N GLU A 225 -23.23 89.55 58.13
CA GLU A 225 -23.58 90.96 57.89
C GLU A 225 -24.86 91.34 58.64
N ALA A 226 -25.91 90.52 58.54
CA ALA A 226 -27.16 90.73 59.27
C ALA A 226 -26.98 90.67 60.80
N GLU A 227 -26.14 89.75 61.30
CA GLU A 227 -25.78 89.66 62.72
C GLU A 227 -24.98 90.89 63.17
N ALA A 228 -24.05 91.38 62.37
CA ALA A 228 -23.29 92.58 62.64
C ALA A 228 -24.18 93.84 62.66
N GLU A 229 -25.14 93.95 61.75
CA GLU A 229 -26.15 95.02 61.75
C GLU A 229 -27.02 94.96 63.01
N ALA A 230 -27.52 93.77 63.38
CA ALA A 230 -28.30 93.57 64.59
C ALA A 230 -27.50 93.85 65.88
N ALA A 231 -26.22 93.47 65.90
CA ALA A 231 -25.29 93.79 66.97
C ALA A 231 -25.01 95.29 67.05
N GLY A 232 -24.89 96.00 65.92
CA GLY A 232 -24.76 97.45 65.86
C GLY A 232 -25.95 98.19 66.49
N VAL A 233 -27.18 97.73 66.20
CA VAL A 233 -28.41 98.26 66.83
C VAL A 233 -28.43 97.95 68.33
N SER A 234 -28.05 96.74 68.74
CA SER A 234 -27.97 96.35 70.15
C SER A 234 -26.86 97.10 70.91
N ALA A 235 -25.75 97.44 70.25
CA ALA A 235 -24.65 98.22 70.82
C ALA A 235 -25.11 99.64 71.18
N GLN A 236 -25.93 100.28 70.33
CA GLN A 236 -26.52 101.59 70.65
C GLN A 236 -27.44 101.52 71.87
N GLN A 237 -28.25 100.47 72.00
CA GLN A 237 -29.12 100.28 73.17
C GLN A 237 -28.32 100.02 74.45
N THR A 238 -27.23 99.24 74.37
CA THR A 238 -26.35 98.99 75.53
C THR A 238 -25.55 100.23 75.93
N GLU A 239 -25.11 101.06 74.99
CA GLU A 239 -24.43 102.31 75.30
C GLU A 239 -25.35 103.30 76.04
N MET A 240 -26.63 103.39 75.64
CA MET A 240 -27.62 104.18 76.39
C MET A 240 -27.81 103.65 77.82
N LYS A 241 -27.85 102.33 78.01
CA LYS A 241 -27.95 101.70 79.33
C LYS A 241 -26.73 102.00 80.20
N ILE A 242 -25.52 101.91 79.65
CA ILE A 242 -24.26 102.20 80.34
C ILE A 242 -24.21 103.67 80.78
N ARG A 243 -24.57 104.62 79.91
CA ARG A 243 -24.61 106.05 80.26
C ARG A 243 -25.61 106.35 81.37
N HIS A 244 -26.74 105.64 81.41
CA HIS A 244 -27.72 105.79 82.48
C HIS A 244 -27.17 105.29 83.83
N GLU A 245 -26.51 104.12 83.85
CA GLU A 245 -25.89 103.59 85.08
C GLU A 245 -24.75 104.48 85.60
N GLN A 246 -23.93 105.04 84.70
CA GLN A 246 -22.86 105.96 85.09
C GLN A 246 -23.40 107.25 85.76
N ARG A 247 -24.52 107.80 85.26
CA ARG A 247 -25.18 108.93 85.92
C ARG A 247 -25.70 108.58 87.32
N LEU A 248 -26.25 107.37 87.49
CA LEU A 248 -26.70 106.88 88.79
C LEU A 248 -25.53 106.76 89.78
N ARG A 249 -24.38 106.24 89.33
CA ARG A 249 -23.16 106.15 90.14
C ARG A 249 -22.61 107.53 90.54
N LEU A 250 -22.59 108.50 89.62
CA LEU A 250 -22.19 109.87 89.93
C LEU A 250 -23.10 110.50 91.00
N ALA A 251 -24.41 110.33 90.86
CA ALA A 251 -25.38 110.84 91.85
C ALA A 251 -25.19 110.22 93.24
N THR A 252 -24.82 108.93 93.33
CA THR A 252 -24.49 108.29 94.62
C THR A 252 -23.19 108.81 95.22
N ILE A 253 -22.16 109.07 94.41
CA ILE A 253 -20.87 109.60 94.88
C ILE A 253 -21.03 111.05 95.37
N ASP A 254 -21.82 111.87 94.68
CA ASP A 254 -22.13 113.24 95.11
C ASP A 254 -22.91 113.27 96.43
N ALA A 255 -23.81 112.30 96.66
CA ALA A 255 -24.49 112.14 97.95
C ALA A 255 -23.54 111.74 99.08
N GLU A 256 -22.53 110.90 98.81
CA GLU A 256 -21.51 110.51 99.78
C GLU A 256 -20.49 111.63 100.09
N LEU A 257 -20.16 112.48 99.10
CA LEU A 257 -19.25 113.62 99.27
C LEU A 257 -19.87 114.76 100.11
N ALA A 258 -21.19 114.96 100.05
CA ALA A 258 -21.88 115.99 100.83
C ALA A 258 -21.97 115.68 102.34
N ALA A 259 -21.79 114.43 102.76
CA ALA A 259 -22.03 113.98 104.13
C ALA A 259 -20.85 114.17 105.12
N LYS A 260 -19.65 114.57 104.68
CA LYS A 260 -18.45 114.69 105.56
C LYS A 260 -17.95 116.14 105.68
N GLY A 261 -18.15 116.73 106.86
CA GLY A 261 -17.79 118.12 107.19
C GLY A 261 -16.30 118.39 107.47
N ARG A 262 -15.93 119.65 107.18
CA ARG A 262 -14.69 120.39 107.53
C ARG A 262 -13.36 119.89 106.94
N ARG A 263 -12.97 120.47 105.79
CA ARG A 263 -11.56 120.72 105.40
C ARG A 263 -11.43 122.04 104.65
N VAL A 264 -10.32 122.73 104.91
CA VAL A 264 -9.93 124.04 104.38
C VAL A 264 -9.43 123.87 102.94
N ILE A 265 -9.94 124.67 102.02
CA ILE A 265 -9.56 124.68 100.60
C ILE A 265 -8.74 125.95 100.36
N SER A 266 -7.45 125.79 100.03
CA SER A 266 -6.57 126.87 99.58
C SER A 266 -5.87 126.46 98.28
N GLY A 267 -6.05 127.25 97.21
CA GLY A 267 -5.45 127.02 95.89
C GLY A 267 -6.41 127.38 94.75
N GLU A 268 -5.86 127.60 93.55
CA GLU A 268 -6.57 128.07 92.34
C GLU A 268 -7.74 127.14 91.93
N ASP A 269 -7.61 125.84 92.21
CA ASP A 269 -8.65 124.83 92.02
C ASP A 269 -9.83 124.96 93.02
N GLY A 270 -9.64 125.65 94.14
CA GLY A 270 -10.72 125.98 95.09
C GLY A 270 -11.69 127.05 94.58
N LYS A 271 -11.24 127.92 93.67
CA LYS A 271 -12.10 128.92 93.00
C LYS A 271 -12.97 128.26 91.91
N SER A 272 -12.46 127.21 91.26
CA SER A 272 -13.20 126.39 90.28
C SER A 272 -14.32 125.58 90.95
N LEU A 273 -14.09 125.05 92.15
CA LEU A 273 -15.13 124.35 92.91
C LEU A 273 -16.23 125.29 93.41
N MET A 274 -15.89 126.51 93.85
CA MET A 274 -16.88 127.52 94.25
C MET A 274 -17.71 128.06 93.06
N SER A 275 -17.14 128.15 91.85
CA SER A 275 -17.92 128.53 90.66
C SER A 275 -18.91 127.43 90.23
N GLY A 276 -18.55 126.15 90.44
CA GLY A 276 -19.46 125.01 90.26
C GLY A 276 -20.67 125.04 91.19
N PHE A 277 -20.49 125.39 92.47
CA PHE A 277 -21.61 125.52 93.42
C PHE A 277 -22.55 126.71 93.10
N VAL A 278 -22.05 127.79 92.49
CA VAL A 278 -22.87 128.93 92.04
C VAL A 278 -23.65 128.60 90.75
N ALA A 279 -23.08 127.78 89.84
CA ALA A 279 -23.78 127.32 88.63
C ALA A 279 -24.93 126.36 88.96
N VAL A 280 -24.74 125.43 89.92
CA VAL A 280 -25.78 124.50 90.38
C VAL A 280 -26.93 125.24 91.08
N LYS A 281 -26.68 126.34 91.79
CA LYS A 281 -27.74 127.21 92.35
C LYS A 281 -28.60 127.87 91.25
N ASN A 282 -28.00 128.24 90.13
CA ASN A 282 -28.72 128.87 89.01
C ASN A 282 -29.52 127.86 88.18
N ASP A 283 -29.04 126.61 88.05
CA ASP A 283 -29.76 125.53 87.37
C ASP A 283 -30.94 124.97 88.20
N LEU A 284 -30.86 125.05 89.54
CA LEU A 284 -31.99 124.75 90.45
C LEU A 284 -33.05 125.86 90.49
N MET A 285 -32.70 127.10 90.14
CA MET A 285 -33.66 128.21 89.99
C MET A 285 -34.31 128.26 88.59
N ALA A 286 -33.78 127.51 87.61
CA ALA A 286 -34.31 127.41 86.24
C ALA A 286 -35.18 126.15 86.00
N ARG A 287 -35.46 125.38 87.05
CA ARG A 287 -36.35 124.19 87.03
C ARG A 287 -37.59 124.32 87.93
N THR A 288 -37.92 125.54 88.35
CA THR A 288 -39.30 126.04 88.47
C THR A 288 -39.59 126.90 87.27
#